data_AF-A0A6I7XCL2-F1
#
_entry.id   AF-A0A6I7XCL2-F1
#
_cell.length_a   1.000
_cell.length_b   1.000
_cell.length_c   1.000
_cell.angle_alpha   90.00
_cell.angle_beta   90.00
_cell.angle_gamma   90.00
#
_symmetry.space_group_name_H-M   'P 1'
#
loop_
_entity.id
_entity.type
_entity.pdbx_description
1 polymer ?
#
loop_
_entity_poly.entity_id
_entity_poly.type
_entity_poly.pdbx_seq_one_letter_code
_entity_poly.pdbx_strand_id
1 'polypeptide(L)'
;MLLTTNKDYFSFYQKKIIIMTLALMLFFALASQLLSYYVLYIMVASWTVYHVLKQQHGVGRGIYQLPGWAFYLLLWLSIGAGISVYMGIFLKDTLTLQQAEWVKQAAGALVVCLLLSTSWCQRYVKTRFGSLFMWANSFLIIASFYFYLQQYYFLAILIPRLVHDATAYIFYVTHDVNKHAGHPQNFLYRWAAKVRLNVFIVLPLVSFVLTFLLQKYGDQWVDALTQFFIGMEFRQVVSVGLIGYFSLMHYYTEAFTWKYGSPYRKYIRFKP
;
A
#
# COMPACT_ATOMS: atom_id res chain seq x y z
N MET A 1 -13.75 5.26 0.63
CA MET A 1 -14.84 6.27 0.57
C MET A 1 -15.36 6.51 -0.84
N LEU A 2 -14.51 6.80 -1.84
CA LEU A 2 -14.96 7.11 -3.20
C LEU A 2 -15.80 6.01 -3.88
N LEU A 3 -15.46 4.74 -3.68
CA LEU A 3 -16.14 3.58 -4.31
C LEU A 3 -17.56 3.35 -3.78
N THR A 4 -17.82 3.70 -2.53
CA THR A 4 -19.09 3.40 -1.85
C THR A 4 -20.06 4.57 -1.84
N THR A 5 -19.57 5.81 -2.00
CA THR A 5 -20.41 7.01 -1.98
C THR A 5 -20.92 7.44 -3.34
N ASN A 6 -20.35 6.93 -4.44
CA ASN A 6 -20.79 7.24 -5.80
C ASN A 6 -21.48 6.03 -6.43
N LYS A 7 -22.75 6.20 -6.84
CA LYS A 7 -23.59 5.11 -7.39
C LYS A 7 -23.00 4.47 -8.65
N ASP A 8 -22.41 5.27 -9.55
CA ASP A 8 -21.84 4.77 -10.81
C ASP A 8 -20.61 3.89 -10.56
N TYR A 9 -19.77 4.31 -9.60
CA TYR A 9 -18.59 3.51 -9.20
C TYR A 9 -19.01 2.24 -8.47
N PHE A 10 -19.95 2.35 -7.54
CA PHE A 10 -20.43 1.18 -6.81
C PHE A 10 -21.03 0.14 -7.76
N SER A 11 -21.91 0.56 -8.69
CA SER A 11 -22.53 -0.33 -9.67
C SER A 11 -21.51 -1.03 -10.56
N PHE A 12 -20.45 -0.33 -10.97
CA PHE A 12 -19.38 -0.89 -11.81
C PHE A 12 -18.48 -1.88 -11.03
N TYR A 13 -18.17 -1.60 -9.76
CA TYR A 13 -17.19 -2.37 -8.98
C TYR A 13 -17.79 -3.40 -8.01
N GLN A 14 -19.08 -3.33 -7.70
CA GLN A 14 -19.74 -4.18 -6.69
C GLN A 14 -19.43 -5.67 -6.85
N LYS A 15 -19.49 -6.21 -8.07
CA LYS A 15 -19.23 -7.63 -8.32
C LYS A 15 -17.79 -8.01 -7.99
N LYS A 16 -16.83 -7.15 -8.32
CA LYS A 16 -15.41 -7.36 -8.00
C LYS A 16 -15.18 -7.28 -6.49
N ILE A 17 -15.81 -6.31 -5.82
CA ILE A 17 -15.71 -6.12 -4.37
C ILE A 17 -16.28 -7.33 -3.63
N ILE A 18 -17.50 -7.79 -3.98
CA ILE A 18 -18.14 -8.95 -3.34
C ILE A 18 -17.30 -10.22 -3.53
N ILE A 19 -16.85 -10.49 -4.76
CA ILE A 19 -16.03 -11.68 -5.04
C ILE A 19 -14.74 -11.64 -4.22
N MET A 20 -14.07 -10.49 -4.11
CA MET A 20 -12.85 -10.41 -3.31
C MET A 20 -13.13 -10.51 -1.81
N THR A 21 -14.22 -9.92 -1.31
CA THR A 21 -14.62 -10.09 0.09
C THR A 21 -14.82 -11.57 0.41
N LEU A 22 -15.54 -12.31 -0.44
CA LEU A 22 -15.74 -13.76 -0.29
C LEU A 22 -14.40 -14.51 -0.36
N ALA A 23 -13.52 -14.15 -1.30
CA ALA A 23 -12.21 -14.77 -1.45
C ALA A 23 -11.31 -14.53 -0.22
N LEU A 24 -11.29 -13.31 0.33
CA LEU A 24 -10.53 -12.99 1.54
C LEU A 24 -11.10 -13.72 2.76
N MET A 25 -12.42 -13.76 2.93
CA MET A 25 -13.05 -14.52 4.01
C MET A 25 -12.69 -16.00 3.93
N LEU A 26 -12.81 -16.61 2.75
CA LEU A 26 -12.46 -18.02 2.55
C LEU A 26 -10.96 -18.26 2.77
N PHE A 27 -10.10 -17.37 2.24
CA PHE A 27 -8.66 -17.46 2.41
C PHE A 27 -8.29 -17.44 3.89
N PHE A 28 -8.77 -16.46 4.67
CA PHE A 28 -8.43 -16.39 6.09
C PHE A 28 -9.06 -17.51 6.90
N ALA A 29 -10.29 -17.93 6.61
CA ALA A 29 -10.94 -19.03 7.31
C ALA A 29 -10.20 -20.37 7.12
N LEU A 30 -9.73 -20.65 5.90
CA LEU A 30 -8.95 -21.86 5.62
C LEU A 30 -7.51 -21.72 6.11
N ALA A 31 -6.85 -20.60 5.81
CA ALA A 31 -5.45 -20.42 6.11
C ALA A 31 -5.18 -20.34 7.63
N SER A 32 -6.11 -19.80 8.43
CA SER A 32 -5.96 -19.81 9.89
C SER A 32 -6.05 -21.21 10.51
N GLN A 33 -6.66 -22.17 9.81
CA GLN A 33 -6.75 -23.57 10.25
C GLN A 33 -5.57 -24.40 9.73
N LEU A 34 -5.06 -24.08 8.54
CA LEU A 34 -4.06 -24.88 7.84
C LEU A 34 -2.62 -24.39 8.02
N LEU A 35 -2.42 -23.09 8.28
CA LEU A 35 -1.10 -22.46 8.33
C LEU A 35 -0.81 -21.94 9.73
N SER A 36 0.48 -21.93 10.08
CA SER A 36 0.91 -21.27 11.32
C SER A 36 0.76 -19.75 11.21
N TYR A 37 0.59 -19.10 12.36
CA TYR A 37 0.54 -17.64 12.47
C TYR A 37 1.72 -16.96 11.76
N TYR A 38 2.94 -17.49 11.93
CA TYR A 38 4.14 -16.94 11.31
C TYR A 38 4.09 -17.02 9.79
N VAL A 39 3.61 -18.13 9.21
CA VAL A 39 3.50 -18.27 7.75
C VAL A 39 2.50 -17.26 7.20
N LEU A 40 1.32 -17.15 7.82
CA LEU A 40 0.32 -16.15 7.45
C LEU A 40 0.86 -14.73 7.53
N TYR A 41 1.55 -14.40 8.62
CA TYR A 41 2.13 -13.10 8.84
C TYR A 41 3.20 -12.76 7.79
N ILE A 42 4.11 -13.68 7.50
CA ILE A 42 5.12 -13.55 6.43
C ILE A 42 4.46 -13.34 5.07
N MET A 43 3.39 -14.09 4.76
CA MET A 43 2.65 -13.96 3.50
C MET A 43 2.04 -12.56 3.36
N VAL A 44 1.33 -12.08 4.39
CA VAL A 44 0.66 -10.76 4.37
C VAL A 44 1.69 -9.62 4.33
N ALA A 45 2.78 -9.73 5.10
CA ALA A 45 3.86 -8.77 5.08
C ALA A 45 4.55 -8.71 3.71
N SER A 46 4.85 -9.87 3.12
CA SER A 46 5.45 -9.96 1.79
C SER A 46 4.53 -9.41 0.70
N TRP A 47 3.23 -9.70 0.79
CA TRP A 47 2.23 -9.15 -0.13
C TRP A 47 2.13 -7.63 -0.02
N THR A 48 2.22 -7.08 1.19
CA THR A 48 2.24 -5.64 1.43
C THR A 48 3.44 -4.98 0.75
N VAL A 49 4.65 -5.53 0.96
CA VAL A 49 5.88 -5.02 0.32
C VAL A 49 5.78 -5.13 -1.20
N TYR A 50 5.32 -6.28 -1.70
CA TYR A 50 5.10 -6.51 -3.12
C TYR A 50 4.18 -5.46 -3.73
N HIS A 51 3.02 -5.21 -3.11
CA HIS A 51 2.05 -4.22 -3.57
C HIS A 51 2.67 -2.81 -3.60
N VAL A 52 3.27 -2.38 -2.49
CA VAL A 52 3.85 -1.03 -2.33
C VAL A 52 4.87 -0.75 -3.43
N LEU A 53 5.81 -1.67 -3.64
CA LEU A 53 6.92 -1.48 -4.57
C LEU A 53 6.48 -1.67 -6.03
N LYS A 54 5.59 -2.64 -6.30
CA LYS A 54 5.02 -2.81 -7.63
C LYS A 54 4.28 -1.56 -8.09
N GLN A 55 3.57 -0.88 -7.18
CA GLN A 55 2.91 0.39 -7.47
C GLN A 55 3.91 1.48 -7.83
N GLN A 56 4.93 1.69 -7.00
CA GLN A 56 5.96 2.72 -7.22
C GLN A 56 6.74 2.52 -8.51
N HIS A 57 7.15 1.28 -8.79
CA HIS A 57 7.77 0.93 -10.07
C HIS A 57 6.77 1.01 -11.24
N GLY A 58 5.51 0.64 -11.03
CA GLY A 58 4.46 0.76 -12.03
C GLY A 58 4.23 2.19 -12.51
N VAL A 59 4.24 3.17 -11.59
CA VAL A 59 4.23 4.60 -11.93
C VAL A 59 5.52 4.97 -12.67
N GLY A 60 6.67 4.53 -12.15
CA GLY A 60 7.97 4.79 -12.75
C GLY A 60 8.12 4.28 -14.19
N ARG A 61 7.47 3.15 -14.53
CA ARG A 61 7.52 2.56 -15.87
C ARG A 61 7.08 3.53 -16.97
N GLY A 62 6.08 4.37 -16.72
CA GLY A 62 5.65 5.39 -17.66
C GLY A 62 6.65 6.55 -17.81
N ILE A 63 7.45 6.80 -16.78
CA ILE A 63 8.35 7.95 -16.67
C ILE A 63 9.73 7.63 -17.25
N TYR A 64 10.40 6.58 -16.75
CA TYR A 64 11.77 6.25 -17.17
C TYR A 64 11.83 5.30 -18.37
N GLN A 65 10.69 4.69 -18.75
CA GLN A 65 10.51 3.89 -19.98
C GLN A 65 11.64 2.87 -20.27
N LEU A 66 12.08 2.15 -19.22
CA LEU A 66 13.14 1.15 -19.33
C LEU A 66 12.73 -0.01 -20.25
N PRO A 67 13.71 -0.69 -20.88
CA PRO A 67 13.49 -1.99 -21.52
C PRO A 67 12.82 -2.96 -20.54
N GLY A 68 11.97 -3.86 -21.06
CA GLY A 68 11.16 -4.75 -20.21
C GLY A 68 11.98 -5.57 -19.21
N TRP A 69 13.11 -6.14 -19.63
CA TRP A 69 13.98 -6.92 -18.74
C TRP A 69 14.61 -6.06 -17.63
N ALA A 70 15.04 -4.83 -17.96
CA ALA A 70 15.68 -3.92 -17.01
C ALA A 70 14.67 -3.44 -15.96
N PHE A 71 13.43 -3.14 -16.40
CA PHE A 71 12.32 -2.85 -15.51
C PHE A 71 12.06 -3.99 -14.51
N TYR A 72 11.92 -5.23 -15.00
CA TYR A 72 11.64 -6.37 -14.12
C TYR A 72 12.83 -6.71 -13.21
N LEU A 73 14.06 -6.52 -13.67
CA LEU A 73 15.26 -6.67 -12.83
C LEU A 73 15.20 -5.72 -11.63
N LEU A 74 15.02 -4.41 -11.85
CA LEU A 74 14.94 -3.44 -10.77
C LEU A 74 13.74 -3.67 -9.85
N LEU A 75 12.59 -4.04 -10.42
CA LEU A 75 11.38 -4.35 -9.67
C LEU A 75 11.59 -5.53 -8.71
N TRP A 76 12.09 -6.66 -9.22
CA TRP A 76 12.25 -7.86 -8.40
C TRP A 76 13.40 -7.76 -7.40
N LEU A 77 14.49 -7.06 -7.74
CA LEU A 77 15.54 -6.73 -6.77
C LEU A 77 14.99 -5.86 -5.64
N SER A 78 14.18 -4.84 -5.97
CA SER A 78 13.53 -4.00 -4.96
C SER A 78 12.58 -4.80 -4.07
N ILE A 79 11.74 -5.66 -4.66
CA ILE A 79 10.80 -6.49 -3.92
C ILE A 79 11.53 -7.48 -3.01
N GLY A 80 12.52 -8.20 -3.54
CA GLY A 80 13.31 -9.15 -2.76
C GLY A 80 14.00 -8.47 -1.59
N ALA A 81 14.71 -7.37 -1.84
CA ALA A 81 15.38 -6.60 -0.80
C ALA A 81 14.38 -6.08 0.25
N GLY A 82 13.27 -5.49 -0.18
CA GLY A 82 12.22 -5.00 0.72
C GLY A 82 11.62 -6.11 1.59
N ILE A 83 11.35 -7.29 1.03
CA ILE A 83 10.85 -8.44 1.77
C ILE A 83 11.88 -8.88 2.79
N SER A 84 13.15 -9.04 2.41
CA SER A 84 14.22 -9.43 3.34
C SER A 84 14.38 -8.44 4.49
N VAL A 85 14.35 -7.13 4.22
CA VAL A 85 14.38 -6.08 5.26
C VAL A 85 13.18 -6.23 6.20
N TYR A 86 11.97 -6.35 5.66
CA TYR A 86 10.76 -6.46 6.46
C TYR A 86 10.73 -7.75 7.28
N MET A 87 11.24 -8.86 6.76
CA MET A 87 11.39 -10.11 7.52
C MET A 87 12.34 -9.94 8.69
N GLY A 88 13.48 -9.27 8.48
CA GLY A 88 14.44 -8.97 9.55
C GLY A 88 13.83 -8.12 10.66
N ILE A 89 12.97 -7.14 10.31
CA ILE A 89 12.28 -6.29 11.28
C ILE A 89 11.18 -7.07 12.03
N PHE A 90 10.33 -7.77 11.28
CA PHE A 90 9.10 -8.35 11.81
C PHE A 90 9.31 -9.65 12.57
N LEU A 91 10.39 -10.38 12.28
CA LEU A 91 10.75 -11.61 12.97
C LEU A 91 11.92 -11.40 13.94
N LYS A 92 12.31 -10.15 14.25
CA LYS A 92 13.50 -9.83 15.06
C LYS A 92 13.55 -10.57 16.40
N ASP A 93 12.39 -10.79 17.03
CA ASP A 93 12.28 -11.43 18.35
C ASP A 93 12.11 -12.96 18.26
N THR A 94 11.96 -13.48 17.03
CA THR A 94 11.77 -14.92 16.76
C THR A 94 12.99 -15.56 16.12
N LEU A 95 13.75 -14.81 15.33
CA LEU A 95 14.95 -15.29 14.65
C LEU A 95 16.09 -15.51 15.64
N THR A 96 16.85 -16.58 15.44
CA THR A 96 18.14 -16.73 16.12
C THR A 96 19.13 -15.69 15.59
N LEU A 97 20.19 -15.39 16.36
CA LEU A 97 21.24 -14.46 15.94
C LEU A 97 21.81 -14.81 14.56
N GLN A 98 22.02 -16.10 14.30
CA GLN A 98 22.53 -16.57 13.02
C GLN A 98 21.55 -16.34 11.87
N GLN A 99 20.25 -16.61 12.10
CA GLN A 99 19.21 -16.39 11.09
C GLN A 99 19.01 -14.90 10.80
N ALA A 100 19.04 -14.06 11.83
CA ALA A 100 18.95 -12.61 11.68
C ALA A 100 20.10 -12.06 10.83
N GLU A 101 21.32 -12.54 11.04
CA GLU A 101 22.47 -12.15 10.25
C GLU A 101 22.37 -12.67 8.79
N TRP A 102 21.87 -13.88 8.56
CA TRP A 102 21.59 -14.38 7.20
C TRP A 102 20.57 -13.51 6.46
N VAL A 103 19.47 -13.14 7.13
CA VAL A 103 18.46 -12.26 6.54
C VAL A 103 19.04 -10.89 6.21
N LYS A 104 19.87 -10.34 7.10
CA LYS A 104 20.57 -9.07 6.89
C LYS A 104 21.57 -9.14 5.73
N GLN A 105 22.34 -10.21 5.62
CA GLN A 105 23.27 -10.42 4.50
C GLN A 105 22.54 -10.59 3.17
N ALA A 106 21.44 -11.35 3.15
CA ALA A 106 20.60 -11.49 1.97
C ALA A 106 20.00 -10.14 1.53
N ALA A 107 19.46 -9.36 2.48
CA ALA A 107 18.98 -8.00 2.21
C ALA A 107 20.10 -7.10 1.67
N GLY A 108 21.28 -7.11 2.29
CA GLY A 108 22.44 -6.33 1.86
C GLY A 108 22.92 -6.69 0.46
N ALA A 109 23.02 -7.98 0.14
CA ALA A 109 23.38 -8.45 -1.18
C ALA A 109 22.38 -7.98 -2.25
N LEU A 110 21.08 -8.09 -1.98
CA LEU A 110 20.03 -7.62 -2.89
C LEU A 110 20.07 -6.09 -3.08
N VAL A 111 20.35 -5.33 -2.01
CA VAL A 111 20.51 -3.87 -2.06
C VAL A 111 21.73 -3.46 -2.88
N VAL A 112 22.87 -4.15 -2.72
CA VAL A 112 24.07 -3.91 -3.54
C VAL A 112 23.77 -4.25 -5.01
N CYS A 113 23.14 -5.39 -5.28
CA CYS A 113 22.71 -5.75 -6.63
C CYS A 113 21.74 -4.71 -7.22
N LEU A 114 20.81 -4.18 -6.42
CA LEU A 114 19.89 -3.12 -6.84
C LEU A 114 20.65 -1.83 -7.18
N LEU A 115 21.61 -1.43 -6.36
CA LEU A 115 22.42 -0.24 -6.58
C LEU A 115 23.21 -0.36 -7.91
N LEU A 116 23.92 -1.48 -8.09
CA LEU A 116 24.69 -1.74 -9.31
C LEU A 116 23.78 -1.82 -10.55
N SER A 117 22.65 -2.52 -10.43
CA SER A 117 21.68 -2.62 -11.53
C SER A 117 21.05 -1.27 -11.86
N THR A 118 20.80 -0.41 -10.87
CA THR A 118 20.26 0.94 -11.07
C THR A 118 21.27 1.81 -11.81
N SER A 119 22.54 1.81 -11.37
CA SER A 119 23.63 2.51 -12.05
C SER A 119 23.81 2.05 -13.49
N TRP A 120 23.78 0.74 -13.73
CA TRP A 120 23.81 0.19 -15.09
C TRP A 120 22.60 0.68 -15.89
N CYS A 121 21.38 0.54 -15.35
CA CYS A 121 20.14 0.82 -16.07
C CYS A 121 19.98 2.30 -16.43
N GLN A 122 20.69 3.20 -15.76
CA GLN A 122 20.69 4.63 -16.06
C GLN A 122 20.99 4.93 -17.53
N ARG A 123 21.82 4.12 -18.20
CA ARG A 123 22.15 4.29 -19.62
C ARG A 123 20.96 4.13 -20.57
N TYR A 124 19.88 3.49 -20.12
CA TYR A 124 18.67 3.30 -20.92
C TYR A 124 17.65 4.43 -20.74
N VAL A 125 17.86 5.32 -19.76
CA VAL A 125 16.91 6.37 -19.45
C VAL A 125 17.24 7.63 -20.24
N LYS A 126 16.26 8.14 -20.99
CA LYS A 126 16.47 9.25 -21.93
C LYS A 126 16.43 10.63 -21.29
N THR A 127 15.74 10.79 -20.16
CA THR A 127 15.47 12.10 -19.54
C THR A 127 16.08 12.19 -18.15
N ARG A 128 16.51 13.40 -17.76
CA ARG A 128 17.01 13.68 -16.40
C ARG A 128 15.95 13.37 -15.33
N PHE A 129 14.71 13.76 -15.61
CA PHE A 129 13.58 13.47 -14.72
C PHE A 129 13.35 11.96 -14.56
N GLY A 130 13.38 11.19 -15.64
CA GLY A 130 13.29 9.73 -15.57
C GLY A 130 14.43 9.12 -14.78
N SER A 131 15.65 9.62 -14.95
CA SER A 131 16.81 9.13 -14.20
C SER A 131 16.66 9.41 -12.71
N LEU A 132 16.25 10.64 -12.34
CA LEU A 132 15.97 11.01 -10.96
C LEU A 132 14.86 10.15 -10.35
N PHE A 133 13.78 9.90 -11.10
CA PHE A 133 12.66 9.07 -10.64
C PHE A 133 13.07 7.59 -10.44
N MET A 134 13.88 7.06 -11.35
CA MET A 134 14.45 5.70 -11.22
C MET A 134 15.31 5.58 -9.97
N TRP A 135 16.21 6.55 -9.76
CA TRP A 135 17.05 6.61 -8.55
C TRP A 135 16.23 6.77 -7.29
N ALA A 136 15.21 7.63 -7.28
CA ALA A 136 14.31 7.79 -6.14
C ALA A 136 13.64 6.46 -5.75
N ASN A 137 13.14 5.69 -6.73
CA ASN A 137 12.55 4.38 -6.48
C ASN A 137 13.56 3.39 -5.86
N SER A 138 14.80 3.34 -6.36
CA SER A 138 15.83 2.49 -5.76
C SER A 138 16.23 2.97 -4.35
N PHE A 139 16.29 4.29 -4.14
CA PHE A 139 16.60 4.88 -2.85
C PHE A 139 15.55 4.60 -1.78
N LEU A 140 14.28 4.34 -2.12
CA LEU A 140 13.29 3.90 -1.14
C LEU A 140 13.74 2.64 -0.40
N ILE A 141 14.29 1.67 -1.13
CA ILE A 141 14.76 0.40 -0.56
C ILE A 141 16.13 0.54 0.08
N ILE A 142 17.05 1.30 -0.53
CA ILE A 142 18.37 1.55 0.04
C ILE A 142 18.23 2.28 1.39
N ALA A 143 17.37 3.30 1.47
CA ALA A 143 17.09 4.01 2.71
C ALA A 143 16.41 3.09 3.74
N SER A 144 15.44 2.27 3.32
CA SER A 144 14.80 1.29 4.21
C SER A 144 15.82 0.32 4.82
N PHE A 145 16.75 -0.21 4.01
CA PHE A 145 17.84 -1.06 4.50
C PHE A 145 18.81 -0.31 5.42
N TYR A 146 19.18 0.94 5.08
CA TYR A 146 20.02 1.78 5.94
C TYR A 146 19.39 1.97 7.32
N PHE A 147 18.11 2.36 7.39
CA PHE A 147 17.41 2.52 8.67
C PHE A 147 17.25 1.19 9.42
N TYR A 148 17.08 0.08 8.72
CA TYR A 148 17.10 -1.25 9.31
C TYR A 148 18.44 -1.56 9.99
N LEU A 149 19.57 -1.28 9.35
CA LEU A 149 20.91 -1.45 9.94
C LEU A 149 21.10 -0.58 11.19
N GLN A 150 20.56 0.62 11.17
CA GLN A 150 20.59 1.56 12.30
C GLN A 150 19.54 1.26 13.39
N GLN A 151 18.81 0.14 13.29
CA GLN A 151 17.73 -0.24 14.21
C GLN A 151 16.53 0.73 14.26
N TYR A 152 16.44 1.68 13.31
CA TYR A 152 15.30 2.60 13.15
C TYR A 152 14.17 1.94 12.36
N TYR A 153 13.63 0.84 12.88
CA TYR A 153 12.64 -0.01 12.21
C TYR A 153 11.37 0.74 11.78
N PHE A 154 10.93 1.67 12.61
CA PHE A 154 9.77 2.52 12.28
C PHE A 154 10.01 3.31 10.98
N LEU A 155 11.17 3.95 10.84
CA LEU A 155 11.51 4.73 9.64
C LEU A 155 11.74 3.82 8.42
N ALA A 156 12.35 2.65 8.63
CA ALA A 156 12.56 1.66 7.58
C ALA A 156 11.23 1.22 6.94
N ILE A 157 10.16 1.12 7.72
CA ILE A 157 8.81 0.78 7.24
C ILE A 157 8.07 2.02 6.72
N LEU A 158 8.16 3.15 7.44
CA LEU A 158 7.36 4.34 7.16
C LEU A 158 7.72 4.99 5.82
N ILE A 159 9.00 5.12 5.48
CA ILE A 159 9.42 5.89 4.31
C ILE A 159 8.85 5.32 3.00
N PRO A 160 9.02 4.01 2.68
CA PRO A 160 8.43 3.44 1.47
C PRO A 160 6.90 3.58 1.42
N ARG A 161 6.23 3.43 2.57
CA ARG A 161 4.78 3.57 2.67
C ARG A 161 4.33 5.01 2.45
N LEU A 162 4.98 5.97 3.09
CA LEU A 162 4.67 7.39 2.95
C LEU A 162 4.79 7.85 1.50
N VAL A 163 5.88 7.47 0.82
CA VAL A 163 6.07 7.83 -0.60
C VAL A 163 5.04 7.13 -1.48
N HIS A 164 4.72 5.87 -1.19
CA HIS A 164 3.66 5.14 -1.87
C HIS A 164 2.30 5.82 -1.73
N ASP A 165 1.88 6.07 -0.49
CA ASP A 165 0.61 6.69 -0.17
C ASP A 165 0.53 8.10 -0.74
N ALA A 166 1.57 8.93 -0.57
CA ALA A 166 1.60 10.28 -1.11
C ALA A 166 1.45 10.29 -2.64
N THR A 167 2.13 9.37 -3.33
CA THR A 167 2.00 9.22 -4.78
C THR A 167 0.58 8.82 -5.17
N ALA A 168 -0.01 7.84 -4.48
CA ALA A 168 -1.39 7.42 -4.70
C ALA A 168 -2.39 8.56 -4.44
N TYR A 169 -2.21 9.31 -3.35
CA TYR A 169 -3.03 10.45 -2.99
C TYR A 169 -3.04 11.53 -4.06
N ILE A 170 -1.91 11.82 -4.71
CA ILE A 170 -1.86 12.77 -5.82
C ILE A 170 -2.79 12.33 -6.96
N PHE A 171 -2.83 11.05 -7.31
CA PHE A 171 -3.76 10.53 -8.32
C PHE A 171 -5.22 10.66 -7.88
N TYR A 172 -5.54 10.28 -6.63
CA TYR A 172 -6.89 10.40 -6.09
C TYR A 172 -7.38 11.86 -6.03
N VAL A 173 -6.55 12.78 -5.54
CA VAL A 173 -6.92 14.19 -5.44
C VAL A 173 -7.04 14.82 -6.83
N THR A 174 -6.14 14.50 -7.75
CA THR A 174 -6.23 15.00 -9.14
C THR A 174 -7.53 14.57 -9.79
N HIS A 175 -7.90 13.29 -9.63
CA HIS A 175 -9.20 12.78 -10.08
C HIS A 175 -10.36 13.57 -9.47
N ASP A 176 -10.36 13.73 -8.14
CA ASP A 176 -11.47 14.35 -7.41
C ASP A 176 -11.62 15.83 -7.75
N VAL A 177 -10.51 16.57 -7.87
CA VAL A 177 -10.51 17.96 -8.34
C VAL A 177 -11.09 18.03 -9.75
N ASN A 178 -10.62 17.21 -10.68
CA ASN A 178 -11.10 17.23 -12.07
C ASN A 178 -12.58 16.85 -12.20
N LYS A 179 -13.08 15.95 -11.35
CA LYS A 179 -14.48 15.54 -11.35
C LYS A 179 -15.41 16.56 -10.67
N HIS A 180 -14.96 17.17 -9.58
CA HIS A 180 -15.80 17.98 -8.69
C HIS A 180 -15.59 19.50 -8.83
N ALA A 181 -14.64 19.97 -9.65
CA ALA A 181 -14.36 21.40 -9.84
C ALA A 181 -15.58 22.22 -10.29
N GLY A 182 -16.44 21.68 -11.15
CA GLY A 182 -17.65 22.37 -11.61
C GLY A 182 -18.92 22.02 -10.82
N HIS A 183 -19.05 20.75 -10.39
CA HIS A 183 -20.23 20.25 -9.69
C HIS A 183 -19.82 19.25 -8.60
N PRO A 184 -19.70 19.68 -7.33
CA PRO A 184 -19.41 18.78 -6.22
C PRO A 184 -20.52 17.74 -6.06
N GLN A 185 -20.18 16.47 -6.28
CA GLN A 185 -21.10 15.34 -6.07
C GLN A 185 -20.76 14.66 -4.74
N ASN A 186 -21.75 14.02 -4.11
CA ASN A 186 -21.67 13.39 -2.78
C ASN A 186 -21.68 14.37 -1.59
N PHE A 187 -22.04 13.87 -0.41
CA PHE A 187 -22.19 14.67 0.82
C PHE A 187 -20.86 15.30 1.27
N LEU A 188 -19.78 14.51 1.28
CA LEU A 188 -18.45 14.95 1.74
C LEU A 188 -17.92 16.16 0.95
N TYR A 189 -17.95 16.09 -0.39
CA TYR A 189 -17.43 17.17 -1.24
C TYR A 189 -18.33 18.41 -1.23
N ARG A 190 -19.66 18.25 -1.12
CA ARG A 190 -20.59 19.38 -0.94
C ARG A 190 -20.33 20.12 0.36
N TRP A 191 -20.07 19.39 1.45
CA TRP A 191 -19.77 19.99 2.74
C TRP A 191 -18.38 20.63 2.77
N ALA A 192 -17.36 19.99 2.20
CA ALA A 192 -16.02 20.57 2.04
C ALA A 192 -16.07 21.89 1.24
N ALA A 193 -16.82 21.93 0.14
CA ALA A 193 -17.03 23.14 -0.64
C ALA A 193 -17.74 24.24 0.16
N LYS A 194 -18.76 23.88 0.97
CA LYS A 194 -19.49 24.83 1.84
C LYS A 194 -18.57 25.49 2.88
N VAL A 195 -17.61 24.74 3.42
CA VAL A 195 -16.64 25.21 4.43
C VAL A 195 -15.36 25.78 3.78
N ARG A 196 -15.28 25.85 2.44
CA ARG A 196 -14.09 26.28 1.66
C ARG A 196 -12.81 25.51 2.01
N LEU A 197 -12.96 24.26 2.47
CA LEU A 197 -11.82 23.40 2.78
C LEU A 197 -11.31 22.71 1.52
N ASN A 198 -9.99 22.73 1.33
CA ASN A 198 -9.37 22.04 0.22
C ASN A 198 -9.52 20.52 0.39
N VAL A 199 -10.08 19.86 -0.63
CA VAL A 199 -10.24 18.39 -0.72
C VAL A 199 -8.91 17.67 -0.47
N PHE A 200 -7.79 18.29 -0.85
CA PHE A 200 -6.43 17.80 -0.59
C PHE A 200 -6.13 17.59 0.90
N ILE A 201 -6.74 18.36 1.80
CA ILE A 201 -6.54 18.26 3.26
C ILE A 201 -7.63 17.38 3.89
N VAL A 202 -8.87 17.51 3.42
CA VAL A 202 -10.02 16.81 4.02
C VAL A 202 -9.85 15.30 3.93
N LEU A 203 -9.43 14.77 2.77
CA LEU A 203 -9.36 13.32 2.58
C LEU A 203 -8.26 12.64 3.44
N PRO A 204 -7.00 13.11 3.45
CA PRO A 204 -5.98 12.53 4.33
C PRO A 204 -6.34 12.68 5.80
N LEU A 205 -6.87 13.84 6.21
CA LEU A 205 -7.21 14.09 7.61
C LEU A 205 -8.35 13.18 8.08
N VAL A 206 -9.43 13.06 7.31
CA VAL A 206 -10.54 12.16 7.64
C VAL A 206 -10.08 10.71 7.68
N SER A 207 -9.23 10.28 6.75
CA SER A 207 -8.70 8.92 6.70
C SER A 207 -7.78 8.62 7.89
N PHE A 208 -6.96 9.60 8.29
CA PHE A 208 -6.10 9.51 9.48
C PHE A 208 -6.93 9.44 10.77
N VAL A 209 -7.88 10.36 10.95
CA VAL A 209 -8.73 10.39 12.14
C VAL A 209 -9.55 9.11 12.25
N LEU A 210 -10.15 8.64 11.16
CA LEU A 210 -10.93 7.40 11.16
C LEU A 210 -10.07 6.20 11.52
N THR A 211 -8.89 6.06 10.89
CA THR A 211 -7.96 4.97 11.20
C THR A 211 -7.49 5.04 12.65
N PHE A 212 -7.14 6.22 13.16
CA PHE A 212 -6.74 6.41 14.56
C PHE A 212 -7.85 6.00 15.53
N LEU A 213 -9.08 6.45 15.30
CA LEU A 213 -10.22 6.11 16.15
C LEU A 213 -10.49 4.60 16.14
N LEU A 214 -10.52 3.98 14.96
CA LEU A 214 -10.71 2.54 14.83
C LEU A 214 -9.57 1.75 15.49
N GLN A 215 -8.33 2.18 15.34
CA GLN A 215 -7.18 1.47 15.88
C GLN A 215 -7.03 1.63 17.40
N LYS A 216 -7.38 2.80 17.95
CA LYS A 216 -7.26 3.06 19.39
C LYS A 216 -8.46 2.58 20.20
N TYR A 217 -9.67 2.74 19.65
CA TYR A 217 -10.93 2.52 20.39
C TYR A 217 -11.83 1.46 19.77
N GLY A 218 -11.59 1.05 18.52
CA GLY A 218 -12.50 0.17 17.80
C GLY A 218 -12.68 -1.20 18.45
N ASP A 219 -11.59 -1.83 18.89
CA ASP A 219 -11.67 -3.14 19.57
C ASP A 219 -12.46 -3.03 20.88
N GLN A 220 -12.21 -1.99 21.69
CA GLN A 220 -12.93 -1.75 22.95
C GLN A 220 -14.43 -1.55 22.72
N TRP A 221 -14.81 -0.88 21.63
CA TRP A 221 -16.21 -0.65 21.30
C TRP A 221 -16.91 -1.95 20.87
N VAL A 222 -16.24 -2.77 20.07
CA VAL A 222 -16.78 -4.07 19.65
C VAL A 222 -16.86 -5.04 20.82
N ASP A 223 -15.85 -5.08 21.70
CA ASP A 223 -15.88 -5.89 22.91
C ASP A 223 -17.03 -5.45 23.84
N ALA A 224 -17.20 -4.15 24.08
CA ALA A 224 -18.31 -3.65 24.91
C ALA A 224 -19.69 -4.02 24.32
N LEU A 225 -19.87 -3.90 23.01
CA LEU A 225 -21.12 -4.25 22.34
C LEU A 225 -21.39 -5.76 22.35
N THR A 226 -20.37 -6.57 22.06
CA THR A 226 -20.53 -8.04 21.99
C THR A 226 -20.71 -8.65 23.38
N GLN A 227 -20.05 -8.11 24.40
CA GLN A 227 -20.30 -8.47 25.79
C GLN A 227 -21.71 -8.07 26.23
N PHE A 228 -22.18 -6.88 25.85
CA PHE A 228 -23.52 -6.40 26.21
C PHE A 228 -24.65 -7.19 25.54
N PHE A 229 -24.52 -7.52 24.26
CA PHE A 229 -25.59 -8.17 23.49
C PHE A 229 -25.50 -9.69 23.42
N ILE A 230 -24.30 -10.27 23.49
CA ILE A 230 -24.04 -11.68 23.19
C ILE A 230 -23.35 -12.40 24.37
N GLY A 231 -22.79 -11.66 25.33
CA GLY A 231 -22.08 -12.23 26.48
C GLY A 231 -20.76 -12.92 26.10
N MET A 232 -20.24 -12.67 24.90
CA MET A 232 -18.97 -13.23 24.40
C MET A 232 -17.96 -12.10 24.17
N GLU A 233 -16.69 -12.36 24.48
CA GLU A 233 -15.57 -11.46 24.14
C GLU A 233 -15.00 -11.83 22.76
N PHE A 234 -14.90 -10.86 21.86
CA PHE A 234 -14.26 -11.05 20.56
C PHE A 234 -13.04 -10.13 20.42
N ARG A 235 -11.88 -10.65 20.80
CA ARG A 235 -10.65 -9.87 20.79
C ARG A 235 -10.16 -9.54 19.38
N GLN A 236 -9.69 -8.31 19.20
CA GLN A 236 -8.98 -7.83 18.00
C GLN A 236 -9.77 -7.87 16.68
N VAL A 237 -11.10 -7.87 16.75
CA VAL A 237 -11.98 -7.89 15.57
C VAL A 237 -11.76 -6.67 14.68
N VAL A 238 -11.53 -5.49 15.26
CA VAL A 238 -11.37 -4.25 14.48
C VAL A 238 -9.93 -4.11 14.03
N SER A 239 -8.96 -4.23 14.94
CA SER A 239 -7.54 -4.02 14.62
C SER A 239 -6.96 -5.04 13.65
N VAL A 240 -7.31 -6.33 13.82
CA VAL A 240 -6.82 -7.40 12.95
C VAL A 240 -7.83 -7.71 11.83
N GLY A 241 -9.11 -7.86 12.18
CA GLY A 241 -10.15 -8.21 11.21
C GLY A 241 -10.48 -7.07 10.25
N LEU A 242 -11.08 -6.00 10.76
CA LEU A 242 -11.61 -4.92 9.92
C LEU A 242 -10.51 -4.12 9.22
N ILE A 243 -9.47 -3.69 9.94
CA ILE A 243 -8.35 -2.94 9.37
C ILE A 243 -7.53 -3.82 8.42
N GLY A 244 -7.30 -5.10 8.76
CA GLY A 244 -6.64 -6.06 7.87
C GLY A 244 -7.42 -6.26 6.57
N TYR A 245 -8.74 -6.45 6.68
CA TYR A 245 -9.64 -6.52 5.53
C TYR A 245 -9.55 -5.26 4.66
N PHE A 246 -9.67 -4.06 5.25
CA PHE A 246 -9.60 -2.82 4.48
C PHE A 246 -8.24 -2.62 3.82
N SER A 247 -7.14 -3.02 4.49
CA SER A 247 -5.79 -2.95 3.92
C SER A 247 -5.66 -3.84 2.68
N LEU A 248 -6.13 -5.08 2.75
CA LEU A 248 -6.07 -6.01 1.61
C LEU A 248 -7.04 -5.64 0.49
N MET A 249 -8.24 -5.19 0.85
CA MET A 249 -9.22 -4.67 -0.11
C MET A 249 -8.69 -3.43 -0.82
N HIS A 250 -7.99 -2.54 -0.11
CA HIS A 250 -7.32 -1.39 -0.71
C HIS A 250 -6.34 -1.86 -1.80
N TYR A 251 -5.42 -2.77 -1.50
CA TYR A 251 -4.46 -3.30 -2.47
C TYR A 251 -5.15 -3.94 -3.69
N TYR A 252 -6.24 -4.68 -3.47
CA TYR A 252 -7.01 -5.26 -4.55
C TYR A 252 -7.70 -4.20 -5.40
N THR A 253 -8.30 -3.17 -4.77
CA THR A 253 -9.01 -2.12 -5.48
C THR A 253 -8.08 -1.31 -6.38
N GLU A 254 -6.89 -0.95 -5.89
CA GLU A 254 -5.90 -0.23 -6.69
C GLU A 254 -5.42 -1.01 -7.93
N ALA A 255 -5.43 -2.34 -7.86
CA ALA A 255 -5.05 -3.20 -8.98
C ALA A 255 -6.02 -3.09 -10.18
N PHE A 256 -7.20 -2.47 -10.03
CA PHE A 256 -8.14 -2.28 -11.13
C PHE A 256 -8.73 -0.87 -11.25
N THR A 257 -8.73 -0.04 -10.20
CA THR A 257 -9.28 1.33 -10.28
C THR A 257 -8.51 2.18 -11.29
N TRP A 258 -7.22 1.93 -11.50
CA TRP A 258 -6.40 2.72 -12.43
C TRP A 258 -6.17 2.05 -13.80
N LYS A 259 -6.79 0.88 -14.05
CA LYS A 259 -6.67 0.18 -15.33
C LYS A 259 -7.41 0.90 -16.47
N TYR A 260 -6.99 0.60 -17.71
CA TYR A 260 -7.68 1.07 -18.91
C TYR A 260 -9.17 0.64 -18.90
N GLY A 261 -10.07 1.54 -19.30
CA GLY A 261 -11.53 1.33 -19.26
C GLY A 261 -12.19 1.61 -17.90
N SER A 262 -11.42 1.96 -16.87
CA SER A 262 -11.96 2.34 -15.55
C SER A 262 -12.67 3.70 -15.57
N PRO A 263 -13.85 3.84 -14.92
CA PRO A 263 -14.48 5.13 -14.68
C PRO A 263 -13.59 6.17 -13.98
N TYR A 264 -12.64 5.75 -13.14
CA TYR A 264 -11.70 6.64 -12.45
C TYR A 264 -10.67 7.25 -13.41
N ARG A 265 -10.33 6.57 -14.50
CA ARG A 265 -9.33 7.08 -15.44
C ARG A 265 -9.86 8.24 -16.30
N LYS A 266 -11.18 8.40 -16.41
CA LYS A 266 -11.83 9.46 -17.22
C LYS A 266 -11.40 10.87 -16.81
N TYR A 267 -11.06 11.07 -15.53
CA TYR A 267 -10.72 12.38 -14.97
C TYR A 267 -9.22 12.53 -14.69
N ILE A 268 -8.37 11.64 -15.19
CA ILE A 268 -6.90 11.76 -15.11
C ILE A 268 -6.32 11.68 -16.52
N ARG A 269 -5.66 12.76 -16.97
CA ARG A 269 -4.89 12.75 -18.21
C ARG A 269 -3.49 12.22 -17.95
N PHE A 270 -3.24 11.00 -18.44
CA PHE A 270 -1.87 10.51 -18.65
C PHE A 270 -1.41 11.08 -19.99
N LYS A 271 -0.77 12.25 -19.99
CA LYS A 271 -0.08 12.74 -21.20
C LYS A 271 1.23 11.96 -21.35
N PRO A 272 1.53 11.37 -22.53
CA PRO A 272 2.85 10.86 -22.83
C PRO A 272 3.89 11.98 -22.89
#